data_AF-A0A654BWS1-F1
#
_entry.id   AF-A0A654BWS1-F1
#
_cell.length_a   1.000
_cell.length_b   1.000
_cell.length_c   1.000
_cell.angle_alpha   90.00
_cell.angle_beta   90.00
_cell.angle_gamma   90.00
#
_symmetry.space_group_name_H-M   'P 1'
#
loop_
_entity.id
_entity.type
_entity.pdbx_description
1 polymer ?
#
loop_
_entity_poly.entity_id
_entity_poly.type
_entity_poly.pdbx_seq_one_letter_code
_entity_poly.pdbx_strand_id
1 'polypeptide(L)'
;MLCTYSDARRSILCPTQWLFITTAAGKPMQPDTLLKCVRSALHEANLSAADESPRLLRNTFGRRHLIAGKSNEQVSSLMGLSSHRTAMRLRQTIVPTQAEIRSNDRERPERTSTQAAGVPLVRPIAL
;
A
#
# COMPACT_ATOMS: atom_id res chain seq x y z
N MET A 1 -25.82 1.21 8.97
CA MET A 1 -24.94 0.17 8.37
C MET A 1 -24.39 -0.79 9.42
N LEU A 2 -23.55 -0.36 10.39
CA LEU A 2 -23.06 -1.30 11.43
C LEU A 2 -24.08 -1.59 12.53
N CYS A 3 -24.80 -0.57 13.03
CA CYS A 3 -25.85 -0.77 14.04
C CYS A 3 -26.94 -1.72 13.54
N THR A 4 -27.40 -1.51 12.30
CA THR A 4 -28.37 -2.38 11.62
C THR A 4 -27.91 -3.84 11.54
N TYR A 5 -26.63 -4.08 11.25
CA TYR A 5 -26.08 -5.45 11.27
C TYR A 5 -26.01 -6.01 12.69
N SER A 6 -25.56 -5.21 13.65
CA SER A 6 -25.45 -5.62 15.06
C SER A 6 -26.82 -5.99 15.64
N ASP A 7 -27.87 -5.25 15.31
CA ASP A 7 -29.23 -5.53 15.78
C ASP A 7 -29.77 -6.84 15.19
N ALA A 8 -29.58 -7.07 13.89
CA ALA A 8 -29.89 -8.34 13.24
C ALA A 8 -29.05 -9.51 13.79
N ARG A 9 -27.79 -9.27 14.16
CA ARG A 9 -26.93 -10.28 14.78
C ARG A 9 -27.41 -10.64 16.19
N ARG A 10 -27.91 -9.67 16.96
CA ARG A 10 -28.47 -9.86 18.31
C ARG A 10 -29.77 -10.66 18.31
N SER A 11 -30.58 -10.57 17.25
CA SER A 11 -31.79 -11.38 17.14
C SER A 11 -31.52 -12.87 16.88
N ILE A 12 -30.29 -13.25 16.52
CA ILE A 12 -29.89 -14.65 16.34
C ILE A 12 -29.43 -15.21 17.69
N LEU A 13 -30.29 -16.04 18.29
CA LEU A 13 -29.98 -16.76 19.53
C LEU A 13 -29.00 -17.91 19.24
N CYS A 14 -27.74 -17.72 19.59
CA CYS A 14 -26.72 -18.75 19.52
C CYS A 14 -25.76 -18.63 20.71
N PRO A 15 -25.11 -19.72 21.14
CA PRO A 15 -24.24 -19.70 22.32
C PRO A 15 -22.95 -18.90 22.12
N THR A 16 -22.63 -18.47 20.90
CA THR A 16 -21.38 -17.79 20.57
C THR A 16 -21.56 -16.27 20.43
N GLN A 17 -20.51 -15.53 20.81
CA GLN A 17 -20.45 -14.06 20.73
C GLN A 17 -19.69 -13.56 19.49
N TRP A 18 -19.51 -14.41 18.46
CA TRP A 18 -18.87 -14.00 17.21
C TRP A 18 -19.72 -12.97 16.48
N LEU A 19 -19.11 -11.85 16.07
CA LEU A 19 -19.81 -10.80 15.33
C LEU A 19 -20.27 -11.29 13.95
N PHE A 20 -19.38 -11.98 13.22
CA PHE A 20 -19.67 -12.55 11.90
C PHE A 20 -19.82 -14.07 11.99
N ILE A 21 -21.03 -14.55 11.72
CA ILE A 21 -21.40 -15.97 11.75
C ILE A 21 -21.85 -16.44 10.36
N THR A 22 -21.59 -17.70 10.04
CA THR A 22 -21.99 -18.29 8.75
C THR A 22 -23.46 -18.72 8.75
N THR A 23 -23.97 -19.18 9.89
CA THR A 23 -25.33 -19.70 10.04
C THR A 23 -25.91 -19.35 11.42
N ALA A 24 -27.24 -19.46 11.57
CA ALA A 24 -27.92 -19.25 12.84
C ALA A 24 -27.44 -20.18 13.98
N ALA A 25 -26.76 -21.29 13.65
CA ALA A 25 -26.11 -22.16 14.63
C ALA A 25 -24.88 -21.51 15.32
N GLY A 26 -24.51 -20.28 14.96
CA GLY A 26 -23.44 -19.53 15.62
C GLY A 26 -22.02 -19.97 15.22
N LYS A 27 -21.89 -20.70 14.11
CA LYS A 27 -20.57 -21.08 13.57
C LYS A 27 -19.85 -19.85 13.03
N PRO A 28 -18.55 -19.66 13.31
CA PRO A 28 -17.80 -18.51 12.81
C PRO A 28 -17.76 -18.49 11.28
N MET A 29 -17.67 -17.29 10.72
CA MET A 29 -17.40 -17.10 9.28
C MET A 29 -16.12 -17.83 8.88
N GLN A 30 -16.19 -18.62 7.81
CA GLN A 30 -14.99 -19.28 7.27
C GLN A 30 -14.16 -18.29 6.43
N PRO A 31 -12.82 -18.41 6.41
CA PRO A 31 -11.95 -17.55 5.61
C PRO A 31 -12.36 -17.44 4.12
N ASP A 32 -12.79 -18.54 3.52
CA ASP A 32 -13.25 -18.58 2.13
C ASP A 32 -14.52 -17.76 1.89
N THR A 33 -15.38 -17.65 2.91
CA THR A 33 -16.58 -16.80 2.83
C THR A 33 -16.17 -15.34 2.76
N LEU A 34 -15.22 -14.92 3.60
CA LEU A 34 -14.66 -13.56 3.55
C LEU A 34 -13.99 -13.28 2.20
N LEU A 35 -13.24 -14.25 1.65
CA LEU A 35 -12.63 -14.13 0.33
C LEU A 35 -13.69 -13.90 -0.77
N LYS A 36 -14.78 -14.67 -0.75
CA LYS A 36 -15.91 -14.51 -1.70
C LYS A 36 -16.57 -13.13 -1.58
N CYS A 37 -16.80 -12.66 -0.36
CA CYS A 37 -17.35 -11.32 -0.12
C CYS A 37 -16.43 -10.23 -0.69
N VAL A 38 -15.12 -10.31 -0.45
CA VAL A 38 -14.16 -9.32 -0.96
C VAL A 38 -14.11 -9.34 -2.49
N ARG A 39 -14.08 -10.52 -3.13
CA ARG A 39 -14.10 -10.63 -4.59
C ARG A 39 -15.35 -9.99 -5.19
N SER A 40 -16.51 -10.33 -4.64
CA SER A 40 -17.79 -9.79 -5.11
C SER A 40 -17.80 -8.26 -5.01
N ALA A 41 -17.36 -7.70 -3.88
CA ALA A 41 -17.29 -6.25 -3.70
C ALA A 41 -16.28 -5.56 -4.65
N LEU A 42 -15.13 -6.18 -4.94
CA LEU A 42 -14.17 -5.66 -5.92
C LEU A 42 -14.74 -5.67 -7.33
N HIS A 43 -15.44 -6.75 -7.71
CA HIS A 43 -16.07 -6.89 -9.03
C HIS A 43 -17.23 -5.90 -9.20
N GLU A 44 -18.06 -5.72 -8.19
CA GLU A 44 -19.11 -4.69 -8.17
C GLU A 44 -18.54 -3.27 -8.31
N ALA A 45 -17.35 -3.04 -7.76
CA ALA A 45 -16.62 -1.78 -7.93
C ALA A 45 -15.88 -1.66 -9.29
N ASN A 46 -16.00 -2.64 -10.19
CA ASN A 46 -15.25 -2.75 -11.45
C ASN A 46 -13.72 -2.67 -11.25
N LEU A 47 -13.22 -3.18 -10.14
CA LEU A 47 -11.79 -3.25 -9.83
C LEU A 47 -11.27 -4.66 -10.09
N SER A 48 -10.19 -4.77 -10.86
CA SER A 48 -9.44 -6.02 -11.03
C SER A 48 -8.02 -5.86 -10.51
N ALA A 49 -7.52 -6.89 -9.83
CA ALA A 49 -6.17 -6.91 -9.28
C ALA A 49 -5.58 -8.33 -9.40
N ALA A 50 -4.26 -8.44 -9.39
CA ALA A 50 -3.57 -9.73 -9.46
C ALA A 50 -3.88 -10.67 -8.27
N ASP A 51 -4.29 -10.11 -7.12
CA ASP A 51 -4.67 -10.86 -5.92
C ASP A 51 -5.95 -10.26 -5.31
N GLU A 52 -7.12 -10.77 -5.69
CA GLU A 52 -8.42 -10.33 -5.19
C GLU A 52 -8.74 -10.98 -3.83
N SER A 53 -7.97 -10.63 -2.80
CA SER A 53 -8.10 -11.20 -1.46
C SER A 53 -8.19 -10.14 -0.36
N PRO A 54 -8.64 -10.49 0.86
CA PRO A 54 -8.64 -9.55 2.00
C PRO A 54 -7.25 -8.96 2.29
N ARG A 55 -6.18 -9.69 1.95
CA ARG A 55 -4.79 -9.24 2.07
C ARG A 55 -4.51 -8.03 1.17
N LEU A 56 -5.12 -7.95 -0.01
CA LEU A 56 -5.02 -6.79 -0.89
C LEU A 56 -5.54 -5.52 -0.22
N LEU A 57 -6.71 -5.61 0.42
CA LEU A 57 -7.31 -4.48 1.14
C LEU A 57 -6.42 -4.02 2.30
N ARG A 58 -5.90 -4.97 3.10
CA ARG A 58 -4.93 -4.68 4.17
C ARG A 58 -3.67 -4.00 3.64
N ASN A 59 -3.12 -4.48 2.54
CA ASN A 59 -1.91 -3.90 1.93
C ASN A 59 -2.18 -2.51 1.36
N THR A 60 -3.35 -2.31 0.76
CA THR A 60 -3.78 -1.01 0.23
C THR A 60 -3.91 0.02 1.35
N PHE A 61 -4.49 -0.37 2.49
CA PHE A 61 -4.54 0.46 3.69
C PHE A 61 -3.14 0.87 4.16
N GLY A 62 -2.21 -0.08 4.27
CA GLY A 62 -0.81 0.21 4.63
C GLY A 62 -0.11 1.16 3.65
N ARG A 63 -0.25 0.91 2.34
CA ARG A 63 0.32 1.77 1.28
C ARG A 63 -0.20 3.20 1.36
N ARG A 64 -1.51 3.39 1.54
CA ARG A 64 -2.12 4.73 1.66
C ARG A 64 -1.51 5.53 2.82
N HIS A 65 -1.24 4.87 3.95
CA HIS A 65 -0.60 5.54 5.09
C HIS A 65 0.87 5.87 4.86
N LEU A 66 1.61 5.00 4.17
CA LEU A 66 3.00 5.29 3.78
C LEU A 66 3.07 6.47 2.81
N ILE A 67 2.18 6.53 1.82
CA ILE A 67 2.04 7.66 0.88
C ILE A 67 1.69 8.95 1.62
N ALA A 68 0.85 8.87 2.67
CA ALA A 68 0.52 10.00 3.53
C ALA A 68 1.65 10.41 4.50
N GLY A 69 2.87 9.87 4.33
CA GLY A 69 4.06 10.26 5.11
C GLY A 69 4.25 9.53 6.44
N LYS A 70 3.42 8.53 6.78
CA LYS A 70 3.63 7.75 8.02
C LYS A 70 4.92 6.92 7.96
N SER A 71 5.60 6.82 9.09
CA SER A 71 6.80 5.98 9.22
C SER A 71 6.44 4.48 9.17
N ASN A 72 7.46 3.63 8.95
CA ASN A 72 7.25 2.18 8.93
C ASN A 72 6.77 1.66 10.31
N GLU A 73 7.25 2.28 11.38
CA GLU A 73 6.90 1.97 12.77
C GLU A 73 5.42 2.28 13.03
N GLN A 74 4.97 3.47 12.63
CA GLN A 74 3.58 3.90 12.76
C GLN A 74 2.64 2.98 11.97
N VAL A 75 3.00 2.64 10.73
CA VAL A 75 2.20 1.73 9.90
C VAL A 75 2.18 0.31 10.47
N SER A 76 3.31 -0.20 10.96
CA SER A 76 3.36 -1.50 11.65
C SER A 76 2.44 -1.54 12.87
N SER A 77 2.47 -0.50 13.70
CA SER A 77 1.60 -0.39 14.87
C SER A 77 0.11 -0.37 14.48
N LEU A 78 -0.27 0.46 13.50
CA LEU A 78 -1.65 0.53 12.99
C LEU A 78 -2.15 -0.79 12.41
N MET A 79 -1.26 -1.57 11.77
CA MET A 79 -1.60 -2.84 11.15
C MET A 79 -1.48 -4.05 12.08
N GLY A 80 -1.11 -3.85 13.35
CA GLY A 80 -0.88 -4.92 14.32
C GLY A 80 0.23 -5.88 13.92
N LEU A 81 1.31 -5.37 13.30
CA LEU A 81 2.45 -6.17 12.86
C LEU A 81 3.51 -6.26 13.95
N SER A 82 4.05 -7.47 14.18
CA SER A 82 5.14 -7.69 15.14
C SER A 82 6.49 -7.12 14.68
N SER A 83 6.64 -6.79 13.39
CA SER A 83 7.87 -6.20 12.84
C SER A 83 7.59 -5.24 11.67
N HIS A 84 8.62 -4.49 11.27
CA HIS A 84 8.58 -3.53 10.16
C HIS A 84 8.72 -4.16 8.77
N ARG A 85 9.02 -5.47 8.67
CA ARG A 85 9.30 -6.13 7.37
C ARG A 85 8.19 -5.93 6.35
N THR A 86 6.93 -6.08 6.76
CA THR A 86 5.79 -5.89 5.85
C THR A 86 5.66 -4.43 5.43
N ALA A 87 5.79 -3.47 6.35
CA ALA A 87 5.71 -2.04 6.02
C ALA A 87 6.83 -1.61 5.06
N MET A 88 8.06 -2.07 5.31
CA MET A 88 9.21 -1.83 4.41
C MET A 88 8.96 -2.39 3.01
N ARG A 89 8.47 -3.64 2.90
CA ARG A 89 8.14 -4.25 1.61
C ARG A 89 7.02 -3.50 0.90
N LEU A 90 6.00 -3.02 1.62
CA LEU A 90 4.95 -2.19 1.03
C LEU A 90 5.52 -0.88 0.49
N ARG A 91 6.45 -0.24 1.23
CA ARG A 91 7.12 0.99 0.79
C ARG A 91 7.88 0.81 -0.51
N GLN A 92 8.59 -0.31 -0.67
CA GLN A 92 9.29 -0.67 -1.91
C GLN A 92 8.35 -0.84 -3.12
N THR A 93 7.07 -1.14 -2.90
CA THR A 93 6.08 -1.29 -3.98
C THR A 93 5.37 0.02 -4.36
N ILE A 94 5.63 1.11 -3.65
CA ILE A 94 5.11 2.43 -4.02
C ILE A 94 6.03 2.95 -5.11
N VAL A 95 5.56 2.93 -6.35
CA VAL A 95 6.25 3.58 -7.46
C VAL A 95 6.27 5.08 -7.15
N PRO A 96 7.42 5.78 -7.25
CA PRO A 96 7.45 7.22 -7.12
C PRO A 96 6.48 7.81 -8.13
N THR A 97 5.44 8.47 -7.64
CA THR A 97 4.53 9.18 -8.54
C THR A 97 5.35 10.28 -9.21
N GLN A 98 5.18 10.51 -10.51
CA GLN A 98 5.97 11.50 -11.28
C GLN A 98 5.96 12.92 -10.67
N ALA A 99 5.02 13.22 -9.76
CA ALA A 99 5.00 14.44 -8.96
C ALA A 99 6.21 14.58 -8.01
N GLU A 100 6.71 13.49 -7.43
CA GLU A 100 7.90 13.49 -6.54
C GLU A 100 9.21 13.63 -7.32
N ILE A 101 9.24 13.14 -8.57
CA ILE A 101 10.38 13.31 -9.49
C ILE A 101 10.56 14.79 -9.85
N ARG A 102 9.47 15.52 -10.11
CA ARG A 102 9.52 16.95 -10.47
C ARG A 102 9.94 17.86 -9.32
N SER A 103 9.65 17.51 -8.06
CA SER A 103 10.14 18.25 -6.90
C SER A 103 11.64 18.07 -6.70
N ASN A 104 12.17 16.87 -6.98
CA ASN A 104 13.60 16.57 -6.85
C ASN A 104 14.46 17.22 -7.97
N ASP A 105 13.89 17.45 -9.15
CA ASP A 105 14.56 18.15 -10.26
C ASP A 105 14.69 19.67 -10.04
N ARG A 106 13.88 20.27 -9.15
CA ARG A 106 13.96 21.71 -8.84
C ARG A 106 15.03 22.06 -7.81
N GLU A 107 15.55 21.08 -7.07
CA GLU A 107 16.57 21.29 -6.03
C GLU A 107 17.99 20.93 -6.49
N ARG A 108 18.22 20.67 -7.77
CA ARG A 108 19.59 20.47 -8.28
C ARG A 108 20.23 21.83 -8.61
N PRO A 109 21.15 22.37 -7.78
CA PRO A 109 21.83 23.61 -8.13
C PRO A 109 22.65 23.40 -9.40
N GLU A 110 22.47 24.31 -10.35
CA GLU A 110 23.29 24.43 -11.55
C GLU A 110 24.76 24.44 -11.14
N ARG A 111 25.52 23.43 -11.56
CA ARG A 111 26.98 23.54 -11.53
C ARG A 111 27.38 24.54 -12.62
N THR A 112 27.61 25.77 -12.19
CA THR A 112 28.11 26.87 -12.99
C THR A 112 29.33 26.41 -13.77
N SER A 113 29.19 26.47 -15.10
CA SER A 113 30.26 26.20 -16.05
C SER A 113 31.22 27.39 -16.03
N THR A 114 32.33 27.29 -15.30
CA THR A 114 33.45 28.23 -15.51
C THR A 114 34.28 27.72 -16.67
N GLN A 115 34.02 28.31 -17.84
CA GLN A 115 34.87 28.24 -19.02
C GLN A 115 36.03 29.23 -18.83
N ALA A 116 37.26 28.73 -18.81
CA ALA A 116 38.47 29.55 -18.98
C ALA A 116 39.22 29.04 -20.21
N ALA A 117 39.45 29.97 -21.14
CA ALA A 117 40.03 29.80 -22.45
C ALA A 117 41.57 29.61 -22.41
N GLY A 118 42.15 29.00 -23.47
CA GLY A 118 43.56 29.24 -23.83
C GLY A 118 44.39 28.02 -24.28
N VAL A 119 44.22 27.63 -25.55
CA VAL A 119 45.09 26.95 -26.57
C VAL A 119 46.63 27.21 -26.42
N PRO A 120 47.62 26.45 -26.99
CA PRO A 120 47.61 25.51 -28.14
C PRO A 120 48.25 24.11 -27.90
N LEU A 121 47.83 23.05 -28.59
CA LEU A 121 48.19 22.59 -29.95
C LEU A 121 49.69 22.31 -30.16
N VAL A 122 50.12 21.07 -29.91
CA VAL A 122 51.37 20.51 -30.46
C VAL A 122 51.11 19.09 -30.98
N ARG A 123 51.25 18.94 -32.29
CA ARG A 123 51.58 17.71 -33.04
C ARG A 123 52.42 18.18 -34.25
N PRO A 124 53.23 17.34 -34.92
CA PRO A 124 53.49 15.91 -34.72
C PRO A 124 55.01 15.62 -34.64
N ILE A 125 55.42 14.35 -34.61
CA ILE A 125 56.47 13.79 -35.49
C ILE A 125 56.31 12.27 -35.50
N ALA A 126 56.28 11.72 -36.71
CA ALA A 126 56.39 10.31 -37.01
C ALA A 126 57.87 9.96 -37.23
N LEU A 127 58.29 8.82 -36.69
CA LEU A 127 59.22 7.86 -37.28
C LEU A 127 59.16 6.55 -36.47
#